data_AF-A0A3D1SDF0-F1
#
_entry.id   AF-A0A3D1SDF0-F1
#
_cell.length_a   1.000
_cell.length_b   1.000
_cell.length_c   1.000
_cell.angle_alpha   90.00
_cell.angle_beta   90.00
_cell.angle_gamma   90.00
#
_symmetry.space_group_name_H-M   'P 1'
#
loop_
_entity.id
_entity.type
_entity.pdbx_description
1 polymer ?
#
loop_
_entity_poly.entity_id
_entity_poly.type
_entity_poly.pdbx_seq_one_letter_code
_entity_poly.pdbx_strand_id
1 'polypeptide(L)' 'LSHADINIRMIDQGSSELNIIVGINEADFEKAIQVIYDMFILSEQ' A
#
# COMPACT_ATOMS: atom_id res chain seq x y z
N LEU A 1 -3.81 4.44 -2.19
CA LEU A 1 -2.51 5.17 -2.16
C LEU A 1 -2.53 6.50 -2.91
N SER A 2 -3.09 6.57 -4.13
CA SER A 2 -3.16 7.85 -4.87
C SER A 2 -3.94 8.95 -4.13
N HIS A 3 -5.04 8.63 -3.43
CA HIS A 3 -5.77 9.61 -2.59
C HIS A 3 -4.95 10.10 -1.37
N ALA A 4 -3.82 9.45 -1.08
CA ALA A 4 -2.89 9.83 -0.04
C ALA A 4 -1.58 10.38 -0.62
N ASP A 5 -1.55 10.71 -1.92
CA ASP A 5 -0.38 11.25 -2.63
C ASP A 5 0.90 10.41 -2.50
N ILE A 6 0.76 9.09 -2.42
CA ILE A 6 1.90 8.16 -2.36
C ILE A 6 2.15 7.58 -3.76
N ASN A 7 3.36 7.78 -4.27
CA ASN A 7 3.75 7.31 -5.59
C ASN A 7 4.28 5.87 -5.55
N ILE A 8 3.72 5.02 -6.40
CA ILE A 8 4.16 3.64 -6.57
C ILE A 8 5.24 3.59 -7.63
N ARG A 9 6.42 3.07 -7.26
CA ARG A 9 7.56 2.94 -8.16
C ARG A 9 7.67 1.54 -8.77
N MET A 10 7.17 0.54 -8.06
CA MET A 10 7.23 -0.86 -8.46
C MET A 10 6.03 -1.60 -7.89
N ILE A 11 5.53 -2.56 -8.66
CA ILE A 11 4.56 -3.55 -8.21
C ILE A 11 5.13 -4.91 -8.61
N ASP A 12 5.22 -5.81 -7.64
CA ASP A 12 5.56 -7.20 -7.87
C ASP A 12 4.48 -8.08 -7.26
N GLN A 13 3.83 -8.86 -8.13
CA GLN A 13 2.76 -9.77 -7.77
C GLN A 13 3.05 -11.12 -8.41
N GLY A 14 3.24 -12.13 -7.56
CA GLY A 14 3.38 -13.52 -8.01
C GLY A 14 2.04 -14.13 -8.43
N SER A 15 2.11 -15.26 -9.12
CA SER A 15 0.94 -15.97 -9.68
C SER A 15 -0.07 -16.49 -8.64
N SER A 16 0.30 -16.55 -7.37
CA SER A 16 -0.64 -16.94 -6.29
C SER A 16 -1.59 -15.81 -5.89
N GLU A 17 -1.38 -14.56 -6.33
CA GLU A 17 -2.19 -13.34 -6.06
C GLU A 17 -2.46 -12.99 -4.57
N LEU A 18 -2.09 -13.87 -3.65
CA LEU A 18 -2.28 -13.72 -2.20
C LEU A 18 -1.35 -12.65 -1.59
N ASN A 19 -0.25 -12.32 -2.26
CA ASN A 19 0.69 -11.30 -1.82
C ASN A 19 1.01 -10.35 -2.97
N ILE A 20 0.89 -9.05 -2.70
CA ILE A 20 1.28 -7.97 -3.59
C ILE A 20 2.37 -7.18 -2.87
N ILE A 21 3.53 -7.02 -3.50
CA ILE A 21 4.63 -6.20 -2.99
C ILE A 21 4.65 -4.89 -3.78
N VAL A 22 4.70 -3.78 -3.06
CA VAL A 22 4.70 -2.44 -3.65
C VAL A 22 5.94 -1.69 -3.19
N GLY A 23 6.73 -1.24 -4.17
CA GLY A 23 7.89 -0.37 -3.94
C GLY A 23 7.46 1.10 -3.95
N ILE A 24 7.79 1.83 -2.90
CA ILE A 24 7.52 3.26 -2.72
C ILE A 24 8.79 4.00 -2.29
N ASN A 25 8.73 5.33 -2.20
CA ASN A 25 9.81 6.10 -1.58
C ASN A 25 9.81 5.84 -0.07
N GLU A 26 11.00 5.77 0.53
CA GLU A 26 11.16 5.57 1.98
C GLU A 26 10.47 6.68 2.79
N ALA A 27 10.49 7.93 2.29
CA ALA A 27 9.81 9.06 2.90
C ALA A 27 8.28 8.86 3.06
N ASP A 28 7.69 7.97 2.26
CA ASP A 28 6.25 7.68 2.27
C ASP A 28 5.90 6.42 3.10
N PHE A 29 6.89 5.74 3.68
CA PHE A 29 6.72 4.42 4.29
C PHE A 29 5.67 4.39 5.41
N GLU A 30 5.81 5.25 6.43
CA GLU A 30 4.89 5.28 7.56
C GLU A 30 3.46 5.63 7.12
N LYS A 31 3.33 6.62 6.23
CA LYS A 31 2.05 7.05 5.68
C LYS A 31 1.38 5.93 4.88
N ALA A 32 2.16 5.17 4.11
CA ALA A 32 1.66 4.06 3.32
C ALA A 32 1.09 2.95 4.21
N ILE A 33 1.78 2.58 5.28
CA ILE A 33 1.31 1.57 6.23
C ILE A 33 0.01 2.01 6.91
N GLN A 34 -0.06 3.25 7.41
CA GLN A 34 -1.27 3.79 8.03
C GLN A 34 -2.46 3.76 7.07
N VAL A 35 -2.28 4.30 5.86
CA VAL A 35 -3.35 4.36 4.85
C VAL A 35 -3.84 2.97 4.46
N ILE A 36 -2.95 1.99 4.30
CA ILE A 36 -3.33 0.61 4.01
C ILE A 36 -4.13 0.03 5.18
N TYR A 37 -3.68 0.22 6.42
CA TYR A 37 -4.39 -0.28 7.59
C TYR A 37 -5.79 0.32 7.73
N ASP A 38 -5.90 1.64 7.58
CA ASP A 38 -7.16 2.37 7.66
C ASP A 38 -8.16 1.88 6.58
N MET A 39 -7.68 1.67 5.35
CA MET A 39 -8.52 1.23 4.22
C MET A 39 -8.99 -0.21 4.26
N PHE A 40 -8.31 -1.11 4.98
CA PHE A 40 -8.65 -2.54 4.97
C PHE A 40 -9.12 -3.08 6.31
N ILE A 41 -8.76 -2.42 7.42
CA ILE A 41 -9.08 -2.90 8.77
C ILE A 41 -10.12 -1.99 9.45
N LEU A 42 -10.02 -0.68 9.27
CA LEU A 42 -10.93 0.27 9.93
C LEU A 42 -12.17 0.61 9.10
N SER A 43 -12.18 0.29 7.80
CA SER A 43 -13.34 0.50 6.91
C SER A 43 -14.41 -0.58 7.02
N GLU A 44 -14.14 -1.70 7.70
CA GLU A 44 -15.08 -2.82 7.92
C GLU A 44 -15.82 -2.68 9.28
N GLN A 45 -16.31 -1.48 9.59
CA GLN A 45 -17.25 -1.24 10.71
C GLN A 45 -18.63 -0.87 10.21
#